data_AF-A0A0A7GJH1-F1
#
_entry.id   AF-A0A0A7GJH1-F1
#
_cell.length_a   1.000
_cell.length_b   1.000
_cell.length_c   1.000
_cell.angle_alpha   90.00
_cell.angle_beta   90.00
_cell.angle_gamma   90.00
#
_symmetry.space_group_name_H-M   'P 1'
#
loop_
_entity.id
_entity.type
_entity.pdbx_description
1 polymer ?
#
loop_
_entity_poly.entity_id
_entity_poly.type
_entity_poly.pdbx_seq_one_letter_code
_entity_poly.pdbx_strand_id
1 'polypeptide(L)'
;MKAPSDTTKYLIHAEIVAEGVVERPDVVGAIFGQTEGLLGDDLDLRELQKTGRIGRIEVKIESKSGKSFGEIRVPSSLDKIETAILAAALETIERVGPCAAKIKVIKIEDVRASKRKKIVERAKDILRELFEEPEIESEKIADLVRQAIRTEEIIEYGEDRLPAGPAIDESDAIIVVEGRADVLNLLKHGIKNIIAVEGTNIPKTIVDLSKRKTVTAFLDGDRGGDLILKELLQVADIDYVARAPEGKGVEDLTQKEIVKSLRNKIPVEQVHVLKHKDEKKEERKDVRETKVEQKEESEAAEKPKEEKKEDARDRANVIEMLRKHKQEIEGNLKARLIDSNFEVVREIPVRDLVKLLKSNNVKAHGIVFDGVITQRVVDLAAKRNINLLVGVKVGSVVKVPSNVNIMTFDQI
;
A
#
# COMPACT_ATOMS: atom_id res chain seq x y z
N MET A 1 24.04 -26.75 -34.60
CA MET A 1 22.81 -26.64 -33.79
C MET A 1 23.00 -27.40 -32.48
N LYS A 2 23.08 -26.72 -31.33
CA LYS A 2 23.22 -27.36 -30.01
C LYS A 2 22.30 -26.66 -29.00
N ALA A 3 21.15 -27.28 -28.74
CA ALA A 3 20.39 -27.28 -27.49
C ALA A 3 19.33 -28.39 -27.64
N PRO A 4 19.06 -29.16 -26.58
CA PRO A 4 18.09 -28.68 -25.60
C PRO A 4 18.61 -28.83 -24.17
N SER A 5 18.76 -27.71 -23.47
CA SER A 5 19.00 -27.63 -22.02
C SER A 5 17.92 -26.79 -21.34
N ASP A 6 16.68 -26.90 -21.82
CA ASP A 6 15.60 -25.98 -21.43
C ASP A 6 14.83 -26.40 -20.16
N THR A 7 15.07 -27.59 -19.64
CA THR A 7 14.41 -28.09 -18.42
C THR A 7 15.26 -27.93 -17.16
N THR A 8 16.54 -27.56 -17.28
CA THR A 8 17.45 -27.44 -16.13
C THR A 8 16.93 -26.40 -15.14
N LYS A 9 16.64 -26.86 -13.92
CA LYS A 9 16.19 -26.04 -12.79
C LYS A 9 17.39 -25.59 -11.96
N TYR A 10 18.33 -26.52 -11.71
CA TYR A 10 19.48 -26.33 -10.85
C TYR A 10 20.75 -26.82 -11.54
N LEU A 11 21.89 -26.22 -11.20
CA LEU A 11 23.21 -26.64 -11.65
C LEU A 11 24.10 -26.89 -10.43
N ILE A 12 24.50 -28.14 -10.23
CA ILE A 12 25.44 -28.51 -9.16
C ILE A 12 26.85 -28.25 -9.66
N HIS A 13 27.63 -27.47 -8.91
CA HIS A 13 29.04 -27.22 -9.16
C HIS A 13 29.87 -27.97 -8.11
N ALA A 14 30.73 -28.87 -8.54
CA ALA A 14 31.62 -29.64 -7.69
C ALA A 14 33.06 -29.61 -8.22
N GLU A 15 34.02 -29.71 -7.31
CA GLU A 15 35.43 -29.85 -7.60
C GLU A 15 35.89 -31.27 -7.27
N ILE A 16 36.78 -31.82 -8.09
CA ILE A 16 37.41 -33.12 -7.88
C ILE A 16 38.92 -32.95 -7.76
N VAL A 17 39.50 -33.63 -6.77
CA VAL A 17 40.95 -33.80 -6.62
C VAL A 17 41.26 -35.28 -6.56
N ALA A 18 42.08 -35.78 -7.48
CA ALA A 18 42.50 -37.18 -7.54
C ALA A 18 44.02 -37.32 -7.38
N GLU A 19 44.44 -38.33 -6.61
CA GLU A 19 45.85 -38.67 -6.37
C GLU A 19 46.39 -39.58 -7.47
N GLY A 20 46.34 -39.10 -8.70
CA GLY A 20 46.84 -39.78 -9.88
C GLY A 20 46.39 -39.10 -11.17
N VAL A 21 46.77 -39.70 -12.30
CA VAL A 21 46.31 -39.28 -13.62
C VAL A 21 44.97 -39.96 -13.89
N VAL A 22 43.91 -39.17 -14.03
CA VAL A 22 42.56 -39.66 -14.34
C VAL A 22 42.02 -38.90 -15.54
N GLU A 23 41.25 -39.59 -16.38
CA GLU A 23 40.62 -38.97 -17.54
C GLU A 23 39.13 -38.74 -17.30
N ARG A 24 38.52 -37.96 -18.18
CA ARG A 24 37.07 -37.69 -18.14
C ARG A 24 36.22 -38.96 -18.07
N PRO A 25 36.47 -40.03 -18.84
CA PRO A 25 35.67 -41.25 -18.77
C PRO A 25 35.69 -41.92 -17.39
N ASP A 26 36.83 -41.88 -16.69
CA ASP A 26 36.99 -42.48 -15.35
C ASP A 26 36.07 -41.81 -14.33
N VAL A 27 35.97 -40.48 -14.41
CA VAL A 27 35.19 -39.66 -13.48
C VAL A 27 33.71 -39.83 -13.71
N VAL A 28 33.30 -39.85 -14.98
CA VAL A 28 31.92 -40.14 -15.35
C VAL A 28 31.57 -41.57 -14.91
N GLY A 29 32.46 -42.53 -15.14
CA GLY A 29 32.27 -43.92 -14.72
C GLY A 29 32.12 -44.06 -13.20
N ALA A 30 32.94 -43.35 -12.42
CA ALA A 30 32.87 -43.35 -10.97
C ALA A 30 31.59 -42.69 -10.45
N ILE A 31 31.18 -41.57 -11.05
CA ILE A 31 29.92 -40.90 -10.70
C ILE A 31 28.75 -41.85 -10.89
N PHE A 32 28.57 -42.43 -12.08
CA PHE A 32 27.44 -43.33 -12.29
C PHE A 32 27.57 -44.61 -11.46
N GLY A 33 28.76 -45.23 -11.40
CA GLY A 33 28.92 -46.54 -10.76
C GLY A 33 28.85 -46.51 -9.24
N GLN A 34 29.41 -45.49 -8.58
CA GLN A 34 29.41 -45.42 -7.11
C GLN A 34 28.13 -44.82 -6.53
N THR A 35 27.35 -44.07 -7.31
CA THR A 35 26.04 -43.59 -6.86
C THR A 35 24.89 -44.56 -7.14
N GLU A 36 25.13 -45.57 -8.00
CA GLU A 36 24.15 -46.61 -8.36
C GLU A 36 23.82 -47.47 -7.12
N GLY A 37 22.52 -47.65 -6.84
CA GLY A 37 22.04 -48.45 -5.71
C GLY A 37 22.07 -47.77 -4.32
N LEU A 38 22.61 -46.55 -4.18
CA LEU A 38 22.63 -45.83 -2.90
C LEU A 38 21.36 -45.03 -2.60
N LEU A 39 20.69 -44.53 -3.65
CA LEU A 39 19.61 -43.54 -3.54
C LEU A 39 18.21 -44.08 -3.89
N GLY A 40 18.11 -45.39 -4.17
CA GLY A 40 16.89 -46.02 -4.69
C GLY A 40 16.65 -45.73 -6.18
N ASP A 41 15.68 -46.45 -6.78
CA ASP A 41 15.44 -46.45 -8.23
C ASP A 41 15.01 -45.08 -8.78
N ASP A 42 14.32 -44.27 -7.96
CA ASP A 42 13.80 -42.95 -8.36
C ASP A 42 14.89 -41.86 -8.46
N LEU A 43 16.04 -42.07 -7.81
CA LEU A 43 17.17 -41.13 -7.76
C LEU A 43 18.45 -41.68 -8.39
N ASP A 44 18.36 -42.80 -9.11
CA ASP A 44 19.47 -43.34 -9.88
C ASP A 44 19.85 -42.40 -11.03
N LEU A 45 21.11 -41.95 -11.06
CA LEU A 45 21.64 -41.07 -12.09
C LEU A 45 21.46 -41.60 -13.52
N ARG A 46 21.53 -42.92 -13.76
CA ARG A 46 21.33 -43.50 -15.10
C ARG A 46 19.89 -43.35 -15.57
N GLU A 47 18.94 -43.69 -14.71
CA GLU A 47 17.51 -43.57 -15.01
C GLU A 47 17.08 -42.10 -15.11
N LEU A 48 17.59 -41.26 -14.21
CA LEU A 48 17.38 -39.81 -14.27
C LEU A 48 17.94 -39.17 -15.56
N GLN A 49 19.05 -39.68 -16.10
CA GLN A 49 19.58 -39.21 -17.37
C GLN A 49 18.76 -39.72 -18.58
N LYS A 50 18.28 -40.97 -18.56
CA LYS A 50 17.39 -41.51 -19.60
C LYS A 50 16.05 -40.78 -19.66
N THR A 51 15.46 -40.50 -18.49
CA THR A 51 14.19 -39.78 -18.35
C THR A 51 14.33 -38.27 -18.58
N GLY A 52 15.57 -37.76 -18.71
CA GLY A 52 15.86 -36.35 -18.97
C GLY A 52 15.72 -35.45 -17.73
N ARG A 53 15.56 -36.02 -16.54
CA ARG A 53 15.54 -35.30 -15.25
C ARG A 53 16.93 -34.79 -14.84
N ILE A 54 17.98 -35.47 -15.30
CA ILE A 54 19.38 -35.05 -15.21
C ILE A 54 19.93 -34.87 -16.62
N GLY A 55 20.63 -33.76 -16.88
CA GLY A 55 21.26 -33.51 -18.16
C GLY A 55 22.62 -34.22 -18.31
N ARG A 56 23.40 -33.79 -19.29
CA ARG A 56 24.74 -34.35 -19.50
C ARG A 56 25.69 -33.80 -18.43
N ILE A 57 26.34 -34.69 -17.71
CA ILE A 57 27.37 -34.33 -16.73
C ILE A 57 28.60 -33.82 -17.48
N GLU A 58 28.97 -32.59 -17.21
CA GLU A 58 30.16 -31.96 -17.78
C GLU A 58 31.32 -32.11 -16.79
N VAL A 59 32.42 -32.65 -17.28
CA VAL A 59 33.63 -32.85 -16.49
C VAL A 59 34.80 -32.26 -17.25
N LYS A 60 35.53 -31.36 -16.60
CA LYS A 60 36.79 -30.80 -17.09
C LYS A 60 37.88 -31.20 -16.13
N ILE A 61 38.93 -31.85 -16.61
CA ILE A 61 40.04 -32.32 -15.78
C ILE A 61 41.36 -31.90 -16.41
N GLU A 62 42.27 -31.48 -15.55
CA GLU A 62 43.66 -31.21 -15.86
C GLU A 62 44.55 -32.01 -14.92
N SER A 63 45.54 -32.69 -15.47
CA SER A 63 46.55 -33.44 -14.69
C SER A 63 47.85 -32.65 -14.63
N LYS A 64 48.38 -32.41 -13.43
CA LYS A 64 49.67 -31.75 -13.19
C LYS A 64 50.43 -32.48 -12.08
N SER A 65 51.69 -32.82 -12.34
CA SER A 65 52.61 -33.40 -11.35
C SER A 65 52.05 -34.63 -10.61
N GLY A 66 51.39 -35.55 -11.32
CA GLY A 66 50.86 -36.79 -10.75
C GLY A 66 49.58 -36.63 -9.92
N LYS A 67 48.98 -35.43 -9.87
CA LYS A 67 47.64 -35.19 -9.34
C LYS A 67 46.73 -34.64 -10.43
N SER A 68 45.44 -34.93 -10.34
CA SER A 68 44.46 -34.39 -11.27
C SER A 68 43.45 -33.53 -10.53
N PHE A 69 43.14 -32.38 -11.13
CA PHE A 69 42.16 -31.44 -10.62
C PHE A 69 41.10 -31.26 -11.68
N GLY A 70 39.84 -31.15 -11.26
CA GLY A 70 38.77 -30.95 -12.20
C GLY A 70 37.53 -30.28 -11.63
N GLU A 71 36.70 -29.82 -12.53
CA GLU A 71 35.39 -29.25 -12.26
C GLU A 71 34.33 -30.16 -12.85
N ILE A 72 33.31 -30.46 -12.04
CA ILE A 72 32.14 -31.27 -12.39
C ILE A 72 30.91 -30.37 -12.33
N ARG A 73 30.14 -30.35 -13.41
CA ARG A 73 28.86 -29.65 -13.49
C ARG A 73 27.75 -30.63 -13.82
N VAL A 74 26.76 -30.71 -12.92
CA VAL A 74 25.60 -31.59 -13.10
C VAL A 74 24.34 -30.74 -13.25
N PRO A 75 23.79 -30.64 -14.48
CA PRO A 75 22.50 -29.99 -14.71
C PRO A 75 21.36 -30.89 -14.23
N SER A 76 20.51 -30.36 -13.34
CA SER A 76 19.37 -31.06 -12.75
C SER A 76 18.06 -30.33 -13.03
N SER A 77 17.01 -31.08 -13.39
CA SER A 77 15.64 -30.59 -13.40
C SER A 77 14.81 -31.09 -12.21
N LEU A 78 15.45 -31.75 -11.24
CA LEU A 78 14.85 -32.26 -10.02
C LEU A 78 14.45 -31.12 -9.08
N ASP A 79 13.74 -31.47 -8.01
CA ASP A 79 13.40 -30.52 -6.96
C ASP A 79 14.59 -30.25 -6.03
N LYS A 80 14.47 -29.23 -5.18
CA LYS A 80 15.59 -28.71 -4.36
C LYS A 80 16.16 -29.80 -3.43
N ILE A 81 15.29 -30.60 -2.84
CA ILE A 81 15.67 -31.67 -1.90
C ILE A 81 16.37 -32.81 -2.65
N GLU A 82 15.75 -33.31 -3.71
CA GLU A 82 16.33 -34.36 -4.57
C GLU A 82 17.70 -33.94 -5.14
N THR A 83 17.83 -32.69 -5.59
CA THR A 83 19.09 -32.15 -6.10
C THR A 83 20.16 -32.06 -5.01
N ALA A 84 19.80 -31.73 -3.77
CA ALA A 84 20.73 -31.69 -2.65
C ALA A 84 21.19 -33.09 -2.23
N ILE A 85 20.28 -34.07 -2.21
CA ILE A 85 20.60 -35.48 -1.95
C ILE A 85 21.59 -35.99 -3.00
N LEU A 86 21.34 -35.68 -4.28
CA LEU A 86 22.24 -36.05 -5.35
C LEU A 86 23.61 -35.39 -5.21
N ALA A 87 23.65 -34.12 -4.84
CA ALA A 87 24.91 -33.42 -4.59
C ALA A 87 25.69 -34.08 -3.45
N ALA A 88 25.03 -34.47 -2.35
CA ALA A 88 25.67 -35.19 -1.25
C ALA A 88 26.21 -36.56 -1.68
N ALA A 89 25.49 -37.29 -2.54
CA ALA A 89 25.96 -38.56 -3.08
C ALA A 89 27.16 -38.41 -4.02
N LEU A 90 27.34 -37.24 -4.66
CA LEU A 90 28.57 -36.96 -5.40
C LEU A 90 29.78 -36.79 -4.46
N GLU A 91 29.59 -36.25 -3.26
CA GLU A 91 30.67 -36.10 -2.27
C GLU A 91 31.10 -37.43 -1.64
N THR A 92 30.25 -38.47 -1.67
CA THR A 92 30.58 -39.80 -1.12
C THR A 92 31.51 -40.62 -2.04
N ILE A 93 31.83 -40.11 -3.23
CA ILE A 93 32.71 -40.78 -4.19
C ILE A 93 34.17 -40.62 -3.72
N GLU A 94 34.76 -41.72 -3.25
CA GLU A 94 36.13 -41.76 -2.72
C GLU A 94 37.16 -42.26 -3.75
N ARG A 95 36.71 -42.84 -4.87
CA ARG A 95 37.60 -43.47 -5.85
C ARG A 95 37.16 -43.22 -7.27
N VAL A 96 38.12 -42.86 -8.12
CA VAL A 96 37.91 -42.57 -9.54
C VAL A 96 38.94 -43.32 -10.36
N GLY A 97 38.46 -44.24 -11.20
CA GLY A 97 39.33 -45.20 -11.89
C GLY A 97 40.16 -46.01 -10.87
N PRO A 98 41.49 -46.10 -11.04
CA PRO A 98 42.37 -46.77 -10.09
C PRO A 98 42.81 -45.89 -8.90
N CYS A 99 42.51 -44.59 -8.91
CA CYS A 99 43.08 -43.61 -7.97
C CYS A 99 42.07 -43.18 -6.89
N ALA A 100 42.58 -42.85 -5.70
CA ALA A 100 41.79 -42.19 -4.67
C ALA A 100 41.45 -40.76 -5.10
N ALA A 101 40.21 -40.35 -4.86
CA ALA A 101 39.72 -39.03 -5.23
C ALA A 101 38.81 -38.46 -4.15
N LYS A 102 38.75 -37.14 -4.08
CA LYS A 102 37.84 -36.42 -3.21
C LYS A 102 37.04 -35.42 -4.03
N ILE A 103 35.72 -35.54 -3.96
CA ILE A 103 34.79 -34.61 -4.59
C ILE A 103 34.19 -33.71 -3.52
N LYS A 104 34.14 -32.41 -3.81
CA LYS A 104 33.53 -31.40 -2.93
C LYS A 104 32.54 -30.57 -3.71
N VAL A 105 31.30 -30.50 -3.26
CA VAL A 105 30.28 -29.62 -3.84
C VAL A 105 30.56 -28.19 -3.37
N ILE A 106 30.77 -27.30 -4.34
CA ILE A 106 31.04 -25.88 -4.06
C ILE A 106 29.72 -25.15 -3.82
N LYS A 107 28.76 -25.35 -4.72
CA LYS A 107 27.45 -24.68 -4.68
C LYS A 107 26.44 -25.36 -5.61
N ILE A 108 25.16 -25.13 -5.33
CA ILE A 108 24.05 -25.46 -6.22
C ILE A 108 23.42 -24.15 -6.68
N GLU A 109 23.43 -23.90 -7.99
CA GLU A 109 22.94 -22.67 -8.60
C GLU A 109 21.52 -22.86 -9.16
N ASP A 110 20.58 -21.98 -8.79
CA ASP A 110 19.26 -21.91 -9.44
C ASP A 110 19.38 -21.11 -10.75
N VAL A 111 19.46 -21.84 -11.87
CA VAL A 111 19.54 -21.25 -13.21
C VAL A 111 18.26 -20.52 -13.61
N ARG A 112 17.11 -20.82 -13.00
CA ARG A 112 15.84 -20.10 -13.25
C ARG A 112 15.86 -18.73 -12.61
N ALA A 113 16.46 -18.56 -11.42
CA ALA A 113 16.62 -17.25 -10.81
C ALA A 113 17.46 -16.30 -11.68
N SER A 114 18.56 -16.80 -12.22
CA SER A 114 19.43 -16.03 -13.13
C SER A 114 18.75 -15.72 -14.47
N LYS A 115 18.08 -16.70 -15.09
CA LYS A 115 17.28 -16.47 -16.32
C LYS A 115 16.14 -15.48 -16.08
N ARG A 116 15.42 -15.56 -14.96
CA ARG A 116 14.34 -14.62 -14.61
C ARG A 116 14.85 -13.18 -14.55
N LYS A 117 16.01 -12.93 -13.91
CA LYS A 117 16.63 -11.60 -13.90
C LYS A 117 16.94 -11.10 -15.31
N LYS A 118 17.52 -11.95 -16.16
CA LYS A 118 17.81 -11.60 -17.57
C LYS A 118 16.55 -11.32 -18.39
N ILE A 119 15.48 -12.09 -18.17
CA ILE A 119 14.18 -11.87 -18.81
C ILE A 119 13.60 -10.53 -18.37
N VAL A 120 13.69 -10.19 -17.08
CA VAL A 120 13.23 -8.91 -16.56
C VAL A 120 14.01 -7.74 -17.17
N GLU A 121 15.35 -7.80 -17.20
CA GLU A 121 16.17 -6.76 -17.84
C GLU A 121 15.86 -6.64 -19.33
N ARG A 122 15.79 -7.75 -20.05
CA ARG A 122 15.44 -7.73 -21.48
C ARG A 122 14.02 -7.19 -21.73
N ALA A 123 13.07 -7.50 -20.86
CA ALA A 123 11.72 -6.96 -20.94
C ALA A 123 11.69 -5.45 -20.68
N LYS A 124 12.52 -4.94 -19.76
CA LYS A 124 12.69 -3.48 -19.56
C LYS A 124 13.22 -2.80 -20.82
N ASP A 125 14.21 -3.40 -21.47
CA ASP A 125 14.80 -2.85 -22.69
C ASP A 125 13.81 -2.88 -23.85
N ILE A 126 13.10 -4.00 -24.05
CA ILE A 126 12.01 -4.12 -25.03
C ILE A 126 10.93 -3.08 -24.79
N LEU A 127 10.53 -2.85 -23.53
CA LEU A 127 9.55 -1.81 -23.17
C LEU A 127 10.05 -0.39 -23.50
N ARG A 128 11.34 -0.12 -23.33
CA ARG A 128 11.95 1.17 -23.68
C ARG A 128 12.05 1.37 -25.20
N GLU A 129 12.32 0.30 -25.95
CA GLU A 129 12.51 0.35 -27.41
C GLU A 129 11.20 0.36 -28.21
N LEU A 130 10.17 -0.37 -27.77
CA LEU A 130 8.93 -0.56 -28.56
C LEU A 130 7.81 0.42 -28.24
N PHE A 131 7.89 1.15 -27.13
CA PHE A 131 6.81 2.05 -26.70
C PHE A 131 7.33 3.49 -26.54
N GLU A 132 7.58 4.15 -27.68
CA GLU A 132 7.54 5.62 -27.79
C GLU A 132 6.08 6.12 -27.67
N GLU A 133 5.54 6.08 -26.44
CA GLU A 133 4.24 6.65 -25.96
C GLU A 133 2.92 6.31 -26.71
N PRO A 134 1.75 6.69 -26.17
CA PRO A 134 1.02 6.12 -25.03
C PRO A 134 -0.24 5.35 -25.55
N GLU A 135 -0.98 4.48 -24.85
CA GLU A 135 -1.61 4.62 -23.53
C GLU A 135 -2.45 3.34 -23.24
N ILE A 136 -2.65 3.03 -21.94
CA ILE A 136 -3.76 2.23 -21.36
C ILE A 136 -3.78 0.71 -21.60
N GLU A 137 -2.82 0.01 -21.00
CA GLU A 137 -2.98 -1.36 -20.43
C GLU A 137 -1.68 -1.79 -19.71
N SER A 138 -0.60 -1.05 -19.99
CA SER A 138 0.70 -1.04 -19.34
C SER A 138 0.68 -0.72 -17.84
N GLU A 139 -0.40 -0.23 -17.23
CA GLU A 139 -0.39 0.10 -15.79
C GLU A 139 -0.10 -1.11 -14.91
N LYS A 140 -0.73 -2.27 -15.13
CA LYS A 140 -0.51 -3.43 -14.22
C LYS A 140 0.89 -4.05 -14.34
N ILE A 141 1.44 -4.11 -15.56
CA ILE A 141 2.77 -4.69 -15.80
C ILE A 141 3.85 -3.67 -15.48
N ALA A 142 3.67 -2.39 -15.85
CA ALA A 142 4.58 -1.32 -15.46
C ALA A 142 4.54 -1.08 -13.96
N ASP A 143 3.42 -1.28 -13.26
CA ASP A 143 3.38 -1.17 -11.79
C ASP A 143 4.07 -2.34 -11.12
N LEU A 144 3.96 -3.57 -11.63
CA LEU A 144 4.74 -4.72 -11.13
C LEU A 144 6.24 -4.54 -11.39
N VAL A 145 6.63 -4.03 -12.56
CA VAL A 145 8.03 -3.74 -12.91
C VAL A 145 8.55 -2.50 -12.17
N ARG A 146 7.74 -1.46 -11.97
CA ARG A 146 8.06 -0.29 -11.13
C ARG A 146 8.18 -0.69 -9.67
N GLN A 147 7.31 -1.54 -9.13
CA GLN A 147 7.44 -2.07 -7.77
C GLN A 147 8.73 -2.88 -7.60
N ALA A 148 9.08 -3.70 -8.61
CA ALA A 148 10.33 -4.45 -8.61
C ALA A 148 11.59 -3.56 -8.72
N ILE A 149 11.48 -2.33 -9.26
CA ILE A 149 12.55 -1.32 -9.29
C ILE A 149 12.48 -0.37 -8.07
N ARG A 150 11.30 -0.16 -7.48
CA ARG A 150 11.01 0.69 -6.31
C ARG A 150 11.13 -0.06 -4.99
N THR A 151 11.99 -1.07 -4.92
CA THR A 151 12.43 -1.52 -3.60
C THR A 151 13.58 -0.60 -3.21
N GLU A 152 13.23 0.65 -2.90
CA GLU A 152 14.17 1.55 -2.26
C GLU A 152 14.43 0.99 -0.88
N GLU A 153 15.70 0.70 -0.60
CA GLU A 153 16.09 0.10 0.67
C GLU A 153 15.85 1.13 1.79
N ILE A 154 15.30 0.62 2.90
CA ILE A 154 15.20 1.38 4.15
C ILE A 154 16.62 1.75 4.57
N ILE A 155 16.83 3.03 4.87
CA ILE A 155 18.08 3.53 5.43
C ILE A 155 17.94 3.67 6.96
N GLU A 156 19.07 3.68 7.66
CA GLU A 156 19.14 4.09 9.07
C GLU A 156 19.50 5.58 9.13
N TYR A 157 18.72 6.37 9.86
CA TYR A 157 18.86 7.83 9.91
C TYR A 157 19.10 8.34 11.34
N GLY A 158 20.02 9.30 11.46
CA GLY A 158 20.38 9.95 12.72
C GLY A 158 21.26 9.12 13.65
N GLU A 159 21.58 9.67 14.81
CA GLU A 159 22.38 8.99 15.85
C GLU A 159 21.62 7.79 16.44
N ASP A 160 20.29 7.89 16.47
CA ASP A 160 19.36 6.88 16.97
C ASP A 160 19.14 5.72 15.97
N ARG A 161 19.69 5.81 14.74
CA ARG A 161 19.59 4.80 13.65
C ARG A 161 18.15 4.40 13.30
N LEU A 162 17.29 5.40 13.14
CA LEU A 162 15.87 5.17 12.89
C LEU A 162 15.63 4.67 11.47
N PRO A 163 14.74 3.69 11.26
CA PRO A 163 14.30 3.29 9.92
C PRO A 163 13.69 4.48 9.19
N ALA A 164 14.23 4.79 8.01
CA ALA A 164 13.81 5.93 7.23
C ALA A 164 13.83 5.64 5.72
N GLY A 165 13.09 6.45 4.98
CA GLY A 165 13.17 6.52 3.54
C GLY A 165 14.37 7.37 3.09
N PRO A 166 14.86 7.17 1.85
CA PRO A 166 16.10 7.77 1.39
C PRO A 166 16.03 9.29 1.18
N ALA A 167 14.84 9.89 1.10
CA ALA A 167 14.66 11.29 0.73
C ALA A 167 14.40 12.23 1.94
N ILE A 168 14.76 11.81 3.16
CA ILE A 168 14.55 12.63 4.38
C ILE A 168 15.33 13.94 4.34
N ASP A 169 16.59 13.92 3.93
CA ASP A 169 17.42 15.14 3.88
C ASP A 169 16.96 16.08 2.76
N GLU A 170 16.62 15.52 1.59
CA GLU A 170 16.24 16.27 0.39
C GLU A 170 14.86 16.92 0.48
N SER A 171 13.95 16.38 1.30
CA SER A 171 12.56 16.85 1.37
C SER A 171 12.36 17.91 2.44
N ASP A 172 11.71 19.03 2.11
CA ASP A 172 11.37 20.09 3.09
C ASP A 172 10.28 19.67 4.09
N ALA A 173 9.57 18.57 3.80
CA ALA A 173 8.55 17.98 4.65
C ALA A 173 8.85 16.50 4.90
N ILE A 174 8.47 16.00 6.07
CA ILE A 174 8.64 14.60 6.45
C ILE A 174 7.35 14.01 7.03
N ILE A 175 7.22 12.69 6.90
CA ILE A 175 6.14 11.90 7.48
C ILE A 175 6.72 11.04 8.59
N VAL A 176 6.20 11.18 9.81
CA VAL A 176 6.63 10.40 10.97
C VAL A 176 5.63 9.27 11.20
N VAL A 177 6.12 8.04 11.27
CA VAL A 177 5.32 6.82 11.44
C VAL A 177 5.77 6.02 12.67
N GLU A 178 4.99 5.04 13.11
CA GLU A 178 5.27 4.25 14.31
C GLU A 178 6.46 3.31 14.11
N GLY A 179 6.43 2.52 13.04
CA GLY A 179 7.33 1.39 12.88
C GLY A 179 7.94 1.23 11.49
N ARG A 180 8.90 0.29 11.41
CA ARG A 180 9.58 -0.09 10.17
C ARG A 180 8.64 -0.64 9.10
N ALA A 181 7.57 -1.34 9.50
CA ALA A 181 6.59 -1.90 8.57
C ALA A 181 5.85 -0.80 7.81
N ASP A 182 5.53 0.31 8.48
CA ASP A 182 4.90 1.49 7.90
C ASP A 182 5.81 2.16 6.87
N VAL A 183 7.09 2.34 7.23
CA VAL A 183 8.12 2.88 6.32
C VAL A 183 8.17 2.03 5.06
N LEU A 184 8.19 0.70 5.20
CA LEU A 184 8.26 -0.22 4.09
C LEU A 184 7.00 -0.16 3.21
N ASN A 185 5.81 -0.03 3.81
CA ASN A 185 4.57 0.08 3.07
C ASN A 185 4.49 1.41 2.29
N LEU A 186 4.86 2.52 2.92
CA LEU A 186 4.86 3.83 2.28
C LEU A 186 5.91 3.93 1.17
N LEU A 187 7.10 3.33 1.34
CA LEU A 187 8.12 3.22 0.30
C LEU A 187 7.64 2.41 -0.90
N LYS A 188 6.98 1.26 -0.69
CA LYS A 188 6.36 0.48 -1.77
C LYS A 188 5.39 1.31 -2.61
N HIS A 189 4.74 2.29 -1.99
CA HIS A 189 3.80 3.21 -2.63
C HIS A 189 4.44 4.52 -3.13
N GLY A 190 5.78 4.64 -3.08
CA GLY A 190 6.56 5.71 -3.69
C GLY A 190 6.70 6.96 -2.85
N ILE A 191 6.36 6.90 -1.57
CA ILE A 191 6.59 7.99 -0.61
C ILE A 191 7.97 7.72 0.02
N LYS A 192 8.86 8.71 0.07
CA LYS A 192 10.30 8.51 0.39
C LYS A 192 10.81 9.31 1.58
N ASN A 193 10.05 10.31 2.01
CA ASN A 193 10.37 11.24 3.07
C ASN A 193 9.74 10.79 4.40
N ILE A 194 9.98 9.53 4.77
CA ILE A 194 9.34 8.89 5.94
C ILE A 194 10.40 8.52 6.97
N ILE A 195 10.09 8.64 8.25
CA ILE A 195 10.95 8.20 9.34
C ILE A 195 10.10 7.56 10.45
N ALA A 196 10.56 6.43 10.99
CA ALA A 196 9.89 5.72 12.08
C ALA A 196 10.40 6.21 13.45
N VAL A 197 9.52 6.25 14.46
CA VAL A 197 9.91 6.53 15.86
C VAL A 197 10.30 5.27 16.64
N GLU A 198 9.88 4.09 16.20
CA GLU A 198 10.11 2.79 16.84
C GLU A 198 9.68 2.73 18.33
N GLY A 199 8.48 3.22 18.61
CA GLY A 199 7.82 3.12 19.92
C GLY A 199 7.37 4.47 20.49
N THR A 200 7.08 4.48 21.79
CA THR A 200 6.53 5.66 22.49
C THR A 200 7.57 6.64 22.99
N ASN A 201 8.84 6.24 23.13
CA ASN A 201 9.90 7.15 23.55
C ASN A 201 10.52 7.84 22.34
N ILE A 202 10.25 9.14 22.17
CA ILE A 202 10.55 9.83 20.93
C ILE A 202 12.04 10.21 20.86
N PRO A 203 12.77 9.76 19.83
CA PRO A 203 14.19 10.02 19.71
C PRO A 203 14.50 11.50 19.45
N LYS A 204 15.68 11.96 19.88
CA LYS A 204 16.12 13.35 19.68
C LYS A 204 16.23 13.71 18.20
N THR A 205 16.60 12.73 17.36
CA THR A 205 16.64 12.89 15.91
C THR A 205 15.33 13.44 15.34
N ILE A 206 14.17 13.00 15.83
CA ILE A 206 12.85 13.45 15.39
C ILE A 206 12.57 14.88 15.86
N VAL A 207 12.95 15.20 17.10
CA VAL A 207 12.81 16.54 17.69
C VAL A 207 13.66 17.59 16.95
N ASP A 208 14.85 17.20 16.48
CA ASP A 208 15.71 18.11 15.73
C ASP A 208 15.30 18.24 14.25
N LEU A 209 14.64 17.22 13.70
CA LEU A 209 14.02 17.29 12.38
C LEU A 209 12.77 18.17 12.39
N SER A 210 11.94 18.10 13.43
CA SER A 210 10.67 18.83 13.51
C SER A 210 10.85 20.35 13.52
N LYS A 211 11.97 20.84 14.07
CA LYS A 211 12.31 22.28 14.06
C LYS A 211 12.71 22.80 12.68
N ARG A 212 13.11 21.91 11.76
CA ARG A 212 13.71 22.29 10.47
C ARG A 212 12.81 21.99 9.27
N LYS A 213 11.87 21.06 9.41
CA LYS A 213 11.05 20.54 8.31
C LYS A 213 9.59 20.50 8.72
N THR A 214 8.68 20.59 7.76
CA THR A 214 7.24 20.42 8.02
C THR A 214 6.94 18.96 8.36
N VAL A 215 6.33 18.69 9.51
CA VAL A 215 6.09 17.33 10.02
C VAL A 215 4.62 16.93 9.91
N THR A 216 4.37 15.78 9.31
CA THR A 216 3.08 15.09 9.37
C THR A 216 3.22 13.79 10.16
N ALA A 217 2.58 13.68 11.33
CA ALA A 217 2.48 12.41 12.04
C ALA A 217 1.40 11.54 11.37
N PHE A 218 1.80 10.40 10.80
CA PHE A 218 0.87 9.44 10.20
C PHE A 218 0.89 8.13 11.00
N LEU A 219 -0.16 7.94 11.79
CA LEU A 219 -0.20 6.90 12.83
C LEU A 219 -1.43 6.02 12.69
N ASP A 220 -1.33 4.82 13.26
CA ASP A 220 -2.36 3.78 13.24
C ASP A 220 -3.66 4.22 13.90
N GLY A 221 -4.79 3.74 13.40
CA GLY A 221 -6.13 4.12 13.89
C GLY A 221 -6.52 3.48 15.22
N ASP A 222 -5.54 3.22 16.10
CA ASP A 222 -5.69 2.49 17.35
C ASP A 222 -5.15 3.27 18.56
N ARG A 223 -5.21 2.63 19.73
CA ARG A 223 -4.74 3.20 21.00
C ARG A 223 -3.22 3.36 21.03
N GLY A 224 -2.45 2.51 20.35
CA GLY A 224 -1.00 2.61 20.26
C GLY A 224 -0.59 3.91 19.57
N GLY A 225 -1.15 4.14 18.39
CA GLY A 225 -0.94 5.38 17.64
C GLY A 225 -1.40 6.64 18.39
N ASP A 226 -2.46 6.56 19.19
CA ASP A 226 -2.90 7.70 20.01
C ASP A 226 -1.90 8.06 21.12
N LEU A 227 -1.24 7.06 21.72
CA LEU A 227 -0.21 7.28 22.74
C LEU A 227 1.04 7.92 22.13
N ILE A 228 1.48 7.41 20.98
CA ILE A 228 2.61 7.97 20.23
C ILE A 228 2.30 9.41 19.81
N LEU A 229 1.09 9.68 19.34
CA LEU A 229 0.67 11.04 19.01
C LEU A 229 0.74 11.97 20.22
N LYS A 230 0.25 11.52 21.38
CA LYS A 230 0.29 12.33 22.61
C LYS A 230 1.73 12.68 23.00
N GLU A 231 2.65 11.74 22.87
CA GLU A 231 4.06 12.01 23.15
C GLU A 231 4.66 12.96 22.11
N LEU A 232 4.38 12.74 20.81
CA LEU A 232 4.90 13.59 19.71
C LEU A 232 4.53 15.04 19.90
N LEU A 233 3.29 15.31 20.32
CA LEU A 233 2.81 16.66 20.59
C LEU A 233 3.43 17.33 21.82
N GLN A 234 4.02 16.55 22.75
CA GLN A 234 4.69 17.11 23.92
C GLN A 234 6.13 17.51 23.64
N VAL A 235 6.83 16.77 22.78
CA VAL A 235 8.28 16.93 22.59
C VAL A 235 8.71 17.44 21.21
N ALA A 236 7.84 17.37 20.20
CA ALA A 236 8.18 17.75 18.82
C ALA A 236 7.14 18.70 18.21
N ASP A 237 7.59 19.55 17.29
CA ASP A 237 6.73 20.49 16.56
C ASP A 237 6.05 19.75 15.39
N ILE A 238 4.78 19.39 15.55
CA ILE A 238 4.01 18.65 14.53
C ILE A 238 3.03 19.59 13.85
N ASP A 239 3.11 19.74 12.53
CA ASP A 239 2.18 20.61 11.77
C ASP A 239 0.84 19.91 11.47
N TYR A 240 0.91 18.62 11.09
CA TYR A 240 -0.25 17.88 10.63
C TYR A 240 -0.32 16.48 11.24
N VAL A 241 -1.54 15.97 11.37
CA VAL A 241 -1.83 14.61 11.82
C VAL A 241 -2.66 13.91 10.75
N ALA A 242 -2.23 12.74 10.33
CA ALA A 242 -3.00 11.80 9.52
C ALA A 242 -3.22 10.52 10.34
N ARG A 243 -4.41 9.93 10.21
CA ARG A 243 -4.74 8.66 10.87
C ARG A 243 -5.11 7.61 9.83
N ALA A 244 -4.68 6.39 10.07
CA ALA A 244 -5.23 5.24 9.37
C ALA A 244 -6.73 5.08 9.72
N PRO A 245 -7.54 4.43 8.87
CA PRO A 245 -8.92 4.07 9.22
C PRO A 245 -8.98 3.27 10.53
N GLU A 246 -10.09 3.37 11.26
CA GLU A 246 -10.27 2.66 12.55
C GLU A 246 -9.98 1.15 12.40
N GLY A 247 -9.15 0.63 13.30
CA GLY A 247 -8.79 -0.78 13.34
C GLY A 247 -7.84 -1.26 12.23
N LYS A 248 -7.23 -0.34 11.46
CA LYS A 248 -6.16 -0.66 10.52
C LYS A 248 -4.86 0.05 10.92
N GLY A 249 -3.74 -0.65 10.74
CA GLY A 249 -2.41 -0.07 10.81
C GLY A 249 -1.93 0.47 9.45
N VAL A 250 -0.96 1.37 9.48
CA VAL A 250 -0.37 1.99 8.29
C VAL A 250 0.33 0.96 7.40
N GLU A 251 0.84 -0.13 7.97
CA GLU A 251 1.46 -1.25 7.28
C GLU A 251 0.52 -2.00 6.32
N ASP A 252 -0.78 -2.00 6.60
CA ASP A 252 -1.81 -2.73 5.84
C ASP A 252 -2.59 -1.86 4.84
N LEU A 253 -2.28 -0.57 4.76
CA LEU A 253 -3.02 0.35 3.90
C LEU A 253 -2.69 0.17 2.43
N THR A 254 -3.73 0.21 1.60
CA THR A 254 -3.58 0.29 0.15
C THR A 254 -3.17 1.70 -0.29
N GLN A 255 -2.59 1.84 -1.50
CA GLN A 255 -2.23 3.14 -2.07
C GLN A 255 -3.36 4.18 -2.03
N LYS A 256 -4.61 3.75 -2.30
CA LYS A 256 -5.78 4.64 -2.27
C LYS A 256 -6.09 5.13 -0.86
N GLU A 257 -5.94 4.27 0.14
CA GLU A 257 -6.15 4.61 1.55
C GLU A 257 -5.05 5.54 2.06
N ILE A 258 -3.78 5.26 1.75
CA ILE A 258 -2.63 6.13 2.11
C ILE A 258 -2.83 7.55 1.56
N VAL A 259 -3.13 7.67 0.26
CA VAL A 259 -3.36 8.98 -0.38
C VAL A 259 -4.57 9.69 0.23
N LYS A 260 -5.63 8.94 0.56
CA LYS A 260 -6.81 9.51 1.22
C LYS A 260 -6.49 10.03 2.63
N SER A 261 -5.79 9.26 3.45
CA SER A 261 -5.41 9.65 4.82
C SER A 261 -4.48 10.86 4.82
N LEU A 262 -3.44 10.86 3.97
CA LEU A 262 -2.51 12.00 3.88
C LEU A 262 -3.16 13.26 3.29
N ARG A 263 -4.11 13.12 2.35
CA ARG A 263 -4.86 14.27 1.81
C ARG A 263 -5.83 14.86 2.84
N ASN A 264 -6.38 14.02 3.71
CA ASN A 264 -7.28 14.41 4.80
C ASN A 264 -6.56 14.71 6.11
N LYS A 265 -5.24 14.92 6.07
CA LYS A 265 -4.47 15.29 7.26
C LYS A 265 -5.04 16.56 7.88
N ILE A 266 -5.15 16.57 9.20
CA ILE A 266 -5.68 17.68 9.98
C ILE A 266 -4.52 18.49 10.57
N PRO A 267 -4.56 19.83 10.53
CA PRO A 267 -3.62 20.66 11.27
C PRO A 267 -3.69 20.35 12.76
N VAL A 268 -2.55 20.37 13.44
CA VAL A 268 -2.44 20.00 14.87
C VAL A 268 -3.37 20.83 15.77
N GLU A 269 -3.61 22.09 15.42
CA GLU A 269 -4.46 23.00 16.17
C GLU A 269 -5.92 22.53 16.21
N GLN A 270 -6.35 21.79 15.19
CA GLN A 270 -7.71 21.25 15.07
C GLN A 270 -7.89 19.93 15.84
N VAL A 271 -6.80 19.24 16.19
CA VAL A 271 -6.81 17.98 16.93
C VAL A 271 -7.40 18.17 18.34
N HIS A 272 -7.08 19.30 18.99
CA HIS A 272 -7.60 19.66 20.31
C HIS A 272 -9.12 19.93 20.30
N VAL A 273 -9.67 20.39 19.18
CA VAL A 273 -11.12 20.71 19.04
C VAL A 273 -11.97 19.46 18.82
N LEU A 274 -11.39 18.42 18.20
CA LEU A 274 -12.07 17.14 17.96
C LEU A 274 -12.15 16.30 19.24
N LYS A 275 -11.09 16.26 20.05
CA LYS A 275 -11.07 15.50 21.32
C LYS A 275 -12.09 16.02 22.35
N HIS A 276 -12.34 17.33 22.43
CA HIS A 276 -13.40 17.84 23.32
C HIS A 276 -14.84 17.46 22.91
N LYS A 277 -15.06 16.98 21.67
CA LYS A 277 -16.35 16.40 21.27
C LYS A 277 -16.46 14.91 21.57
N ASP A 278 -15.34 14.19 21.57
CA ASP A 278 -15.30 12.75 21.83
C ASP A 278 -15.13 12.41 23.31
N GLU A 279 -14.41 13.23 24.11
CA GLU A 279 -14.36 13.11 25.58
C GLU A 279 -15.76 13.28 26.20
N LYS A 280 -16.59 14.18 25.66
CA LYS A 280 -18.01 14.32 26.08
C LYS A 280 -18.89 13.15 25.63
N LYS A 281 -18.45 12.33 24.68
CA LYS A 281 -19.15 11.10 24.25
C LYS A 281 -18.67 9.87 25.05
N GLU A 282 -17.40 9.80 25.42
CA GLU A 282 -16.83 8.71 26.22
C GLU A 282 -17.22 8.82 27.70
N GLU A 283 -17.20 10.03 28.31
CA GLU A 283 -17.76 10.23 29.66
C GLU A 283 -19.28 9.93 29.71
N ARG A 284 -19.98 10.02 28.58
CA ARG A 284 -21.40 9.63 28.46
C ARG A 284 -21.61 8.12 28.25
N LYS A 285 -20.58 7.36 27.85
CA LYS A 285 -20.64 5.90 27.71
C LYS A 285 -20.20 5.21 28.99
N ASP A 286 -19.12 5.65 29.63
CA ASP A 286 -18.65 5.05 30.88
C ASP A 286 -19.64 5.21 32.05
N VAL A 287 -20.34 6.35 32.13
CA VAL A 287 -21.40 6.54 33.15
C VAL A 287 -22.69 5.77 32.80
N ARG A 288 -22.87 5.35 31.53
CA ARG A 288 -24.04 4.57 31.10
C ARG A 288 -23.87 3.08 31.34
N GLU A 289 -22.66 2.54 31.33
CA GLU A 289 -22.46 1.10 31.58
C GLU A 289 -22.45 0.74 33.07
N THR A 290 -22.10 1.67 33.97
CA THR A 290 -22.13 1.40 35.43
C THR A 290 -23.48 1.66 36.12
N LYS A 291 -24.48 2.21 35.42
CA LYS A 291 -25.78 2.59 36.02
C LYS A 291 -27.01 1.80 35.54
N VAL A 292 -26.84 0.81 34.67
CA VAL A 292 -27.96 0.01 34.13
C VAL A 292 -28.42 -1.11 35.09
N GLU A 293 -27.66 -1.41 36.15
CA GLU A 293 -28.05 -2.49 37.09
C GLU A 293 -28.81 -2.05 38.36
N GLN A 294 -29.06 -0.76 38.59
CA GLN A 294 -29.88 -0.38 39.75
C GLN A 294 -30.86 0.75 39.45
N LYS A 295 -32.15 0.36 39.53
CA LYS A 295 -33.33 1.16 39.87
C LYS A 295 -33.99 1.93 38.73
N GLU A 296 -34.87 1.21 38.07
CA GLU A 296 -36.29 1.60 38.06
C GLU A 296 -36.69 2.17 39.42
N GLU A 297 -36.84 3.49 39.53
CA GLU A 297 -37.88 4.17 40.32
C GLU A 297 -37.67 5.69 40.31
N SER A 298 -38.81 6.39 40.31
CA SER A 298 -39.05 7.80 40.60
C SER A 298 -39.03 8.80 39.42
N GLU A 299 -40.25 9.28 39.20
CA GLU A 299 -40.67 10.41 38.40
C GLU A 299 -40.16 11.77 38.91
N ALA A 300 -40.31 12.75 38.02
CA ALA A 300 -40.70 14.14 38.26
C ALA A 300 -39.63 15.19 38.62
N ALA A 301 -39.76 16.30 37.86
CA ALA A 301 -39.41 17.69 38.19
C ALA A 301 -37.91 18.06 38.30
N GLU A 302 -37.39 19.19 37.83
CA GLU A 302 -37.87 20.33 37.06
C GLU A 302 -36.62 21.13 36.59
N LYS A 303 -36.83 22.12 35.71
CA LYS A 303 -35.88 23.08 35.09
C LYS A 303 -35.22 24.04 36.10
N PRO A 304 -34.41 25.10 35.73
CA PRO A 304 -34.02 25.63 34.41
C PRO A 304 -32.53 26.06 34.24
N LYS A 305 -32.16 26.43 32.99
CA LYS A 305 -31.28 27.55 32.56
C LYS A 305 -30.98 27.36 31.05
N GLU A 306 -31.83 27.79 30.12
CA GLU A 306 -31.83 29.14 29.49
C GLU A 306 -30.40 29.63 29.23
N GLU A 307 -29.82 29.31 28.06
CA GLU A 307 -29.32 30.39 27.17
C GLU A 307 -29.07 29.97 25.69
N LYS A 308 -29.57 28.83 25.18
CA LYS A 308 -29.34 28.42 23.77
C LYS A 308 -30.61 28.03 23.00
N LYS A 309 -31.67 28.83 23.11
CA LYS A 309 -32.98 28.54 22.49
C LYS A 309 -33.34 29.37 21.26
N GLU A 310 -32.53 30.33 20.83
CA GLU A 310 -32.85 31.13 19.65
C GLU A 310 -32.53 30.39 18.32
N ASP A 311 -31.42 29.66 18.20
CA ASP A 311 -31.04 28.99 16.93
C ASP A 311 -31.90 27.78 16.50
N ALA A 312 -32.69 27.20 17.41
CA ALA A 312 -33.43 25.97 17.13
C ALA A 312 -34.80 26.21 16.47
N ARG A 313 -35.43 27.38 16.72
CA ARG A 313 -36.75 27.71 16.16
C ARG A 313 -36.66 28.14 14.69
N ASP A 314 -35.61 28.89 14.33
CA ASP A 314 -35.43 29.37 12.95
C ASP A 314 -35.09 28.23 11.98
N ARG A 315 -34.29 27.25 12.41
CA ARG A 315 -34.02 26.05 11.58
C ARG A 315 -35.26 25.21 11.29
N ALA A 316 -36.19 25.10 12.24
CA ALA A 316 -37.41 24.33 12.07
C ALA A 316 -38.34 24.96 11.01
N ASN A 317 -38.50 26.29 11.04
CA ASN A 317 -39.30 27.04 10.07
C ASN A 317 -38.71 26.97 8.66
N VAL A 318 -37.38 27.03 8.53
CA VAL A 318 -36.69 26.91 7.23
C VAL A 318 -36.90 25.53 6.60
N ILE A 319 -36.84 24.46 7.39
CA ILE A 319 -37.08 23.08 6.90
C ILE A 319 -38.52 22.91 6.43
N GLU A 320 -39.49 23.51 7.12
CA GLU A 320 -40.90 23.44 6.71
C GLU A 320 -41.17 24.18 5.38
N MET A 321 -40.54 25.33 5.16
CA MET A 321 -40.63 26.06 3.89
C MET A 321 -39.99 25.29 2.73
N LEU A 322 -38.85 24.62 2.97
CA LEU A 322 -38.20 23.77 1.96
C LEU A 322 -39.01 22.50 1.65
N ARG A 323 -39.76 21.96 2.62
CA ARG A 323 -40.70 20.83 2.39
C ARG A 323 -41.79 21.19 1.40
N LYS A 324 -42.37 22.41 1.48
CA LYS A 324 -43.39 22.85 0.52
C LYS A 324 -42.83 22.90 -0.90
N HIS A 325 -41.61 23.42 -1.06
CA HIS A 325 -40.95 23.44 -2.37
C HIS A 325 -40.62 22.03 -2.88
N LYS A 326 -40.20 21.12 -2.01
CA LYS A 326 -39.98 19.70 -2.35
C LYS A 326 -41.25 19.06 -2.91
N GLN A 327 -42.38 19.16 -2.20
CA GLN A 327 -43.64 18.52 -2.61
C GLN A 327 -44.13 18.96 -3.99
N GLU A 328 -43.86 20.19 -4.40
CA GLU A 328 -44.31 20.72 -5.70
C GLU A 328 -43.41 20.35 -6.89
N ILE A 329 -42.13 20.06 -6.64
CA ILE A 329 -41.16 19.71 -7.70
C ILE A 329 -40.86 18.22 -7.81
N GLU A 330 -41.08 17.45 -6.73
CA GLU A 330 -40.80 16.02 -6.66
C GLU A 330 -41.59 15.25 -7.74
N GLY A 331 -40.87 14.59 -8.66
CA GLY A 331 -41.44 13.80 -9.75
C GLY A 331 -41.71 14.59 -11.05
N ASN A 332 -41.50 15.91 -11.06
CA ASN A 332 -41.80 16.76 -12.22
C ASN A 332 -40.56 17.19 -13.03
N LEU A 333 -39.33 16.79 -12.64
CA LEU A 333 -38.07 17.19 -13.27
C LEU A 333 -37.94 18.72 -13.42
N LYS A 334 -38.44 19.46 -12.44
CA LYS A 334 -38.40 20.92 -12.37
C LYS A 334 -37.37 21.40 -11.34
N ALA A 335 -36.89 22.62 -11.56
CA ALA A 335 -35.98 23.35 -10.70
C ALA A 335 -36.59 24.72 -10.36
N ARG A 336 -36.61 25.06 -9.07
CA ARG A 336 -37.04 26.36 -8.55
C ARG A 336 -35.85 27.09 -7.98
N LEU A 337 -35.71 28.34 -8.42
CA LEU A 337 -34.77 29.29 -7.85
C LEU A 337 -35.53 30.07 -6.77
N ILE A 338 -34.97 30.10 -5.57
CA ILE A 338 -35.56 30.76 -4.41
C ILE A 338 -34.69 31.94 -3.95
N ASP A 339 -35.32 32.98 -3.43
CA ASP A 339 -34.63 34.12 -2.81
C ASP A 339 -34.37 33.90 -1.31
N SER A 340 -33.85 34.92 -0.64
CA SER A 340 -33.53 34.88 0.80
C SER A 340 -34.77 34.72 1.70
N ASN A 341 -35.98 34.96 1.17
CA ASN A 341 -37.26 34.78 1.87
C ASN A 341 -37.91 33.43 1.53
N PHE A 342 -37.20 32.56 0.80
CA PHE A 342 -37.70 31.27 0.29
C PHE A 342 -38.88 31.41 -0.68
N GLU A 343 -39.04 32.57 -1.33
CA GLU A 343 -40.02 32.78 -2.39
C GLU A 343 -39.47 32.36 -3.75
N VAL A 344 -40.34 31.87 -4.64
CA VAL A 344 -39.93 31.39 -5.97
C VAL A 344 -39.65 32.58 -6.88
N VAL A 345 -38.37 32.79 -7.19
CA VAL A 345 -37.92 33.77 -8.19
C VAL A 345 -38.21 33.27 -9.59
N ARG A 346 -38.00 31.97 -9.84
CA ARG A 346 -38.19 31.37 -11.17
C ARG A 346 -38.32 29.86 -11.11
N GLU A 347 -39.23 29.30 -11.92
CA GLU A 347 -39.36 27.87 -12.16
C GLU A 347 -38.91 27.52 -13.59
N ILE A 348 -38.06 26.49 -13.73
CA ILE A 348 -37.55 26.00 -15.01
C ILE A 348 -37.42 24.47 -15.02
N PRO A 349 -37.36 23.82 -16.20
CA PRO A 349 -36.99 22.42 -16.29
C PRO A 349 -35.53 22.16 -15.85
N VAL A 350 -35.25 21.05 -15.17
CA VAL A 350 -33.90 20.69 -14.68
C VAL A 350 -32.87 20.65 -15.80
N ARG A 351 -33.26 20.19 -17.00
CA ARG A 351 -32.38 20.14 -18.18
C ARG A 351 -31.81 21.52 -18.57
N ASP A 352 -32.55 22.59 -18.27
CA ASP A 352 -32.18 23.96 -18.63
C ASP A 352 -31.47 24.69 -17.46
N LEU A 353 -31.41 24.07 -16.28
CA LEU A 353 -30.75 24.62 -15.08
C LEU A 353 -29.27 24.95 -15.33
N VAL A 354 -28.54 24.05 -15.99
CA VAL A 354 -27.11 24.25 -16.28
C VAL A 354 -26.91 25.37 -17.30
N LYS A 355 -27.82 25.53 -18.27
CA LYS A 355 -27.76 26.62 -19.24
C LYS A 355 -28.02 27.96 -18.55
N LEU A 356 -29.02 28.01 -17.67
CA LEU A 356 -29.38 29.21 -16.93
C LEU A 356 -28.27 29.63 -15.97
N LEU A 357 -27.67 28.69 -15.24
CA LEU A 357 -26.51 28.96 -14.37
C LEU A 357 -25.27 29.45 -15.12
N LYS A 358 -25.12 29.09 -16.41
CA LYS A 358 -24.06 29.64 -17.27
C LYS A 358 -24.34 31.08 -17.68
N SER A 359 -25.60 31.47 -17.86
CA SER A 359 -25.98 32.85 -18.17
C SER A 359 -25.68 33.79 -16.99
N ASN A 360 -25.10 34.95 -17.26
CA ASN A 360 -24.58 35.88 -16.23
C ASN A 360 -25.65 36.65 -15.43
N ASN A 361 -26.94 36.33 -15.57
CA ASN A 361 -28.04 37.17 -15.09
C ASN A 361 -28.99 36.47 -14.11
N VAL A 362 -28.45 35.60 -13.24
CA VAL A 362 -29.23 34.84 -12.26
C VAL A 362 -28.87 35.29 -10.85
N LYS A 363 -29.83 35.90 -10.16
CA LYS A 363 -29.75 36.21 -8.72
C LYS A 363 -30.74 35.30 -7.99
N ALA A 364 -30.22 34.38 -7.19
CA ALA A 364 -31.01 33.50 -6.33
C ALA A 364 -30.19 33.15 -5.09
N HIS A 365 -30.85 32.97 -3.96
CA HIS A 365 -30.24 32.53 -2.71
C HIS A 365 -30.12 31.01 -2.65
N GLY A 366 -31.12 30.29 -3.18
CA GLY A 366 -31.14 28.83 -3.22
C GLY A 366 -31.72 28.24 -4.50
N ILE A 367 -31.46 26.96 -4.73
CA ILE A 367 -32.05 26.18 -5.82
C ILE A 367 -32.58 24.87 -5.27
N VAL A 368 -33.86 24.59 -5.51
CA VAL A 368 -34.50 23.32 -5.18
C VAL A 368 -34.87 22.63 -6.48
N PHE A 369 -34.35 21.44 -6.76
CA PHE A 369 -34.59 20.79 -8.04
C PHE A 369 -34.69 19.26 -7.97
N ASP A 370 -35.54 18.70 -8.82
CA ASP A 370 -35.78 17.27 -8.91
C ASP A 370 -34.70 16.58 -9.75
N GLY A 371 -33.51 16.41 -9.16
CA GLY A 371 -32.37 15.78 -9.81
C GLY A 371 -31.19 15.51 -8.88
N VAL A 372 -30.14 14.91 -9.46
CA VAL A 372 -28.91 14.58 -8.72
C VAL A 372 -27.98 15.79 -8.65
N ILE A 373 -27.53 16.10 -7.44
CA ILE A 373 -26.55 17.17 -7.19
C ILE A 373 -25.17 16.66 -7.60
N THR A 374 -24.64 17.18 -8.72
CA THR A 374 -23.32 16.82 -9.26
C THR A 374 -22.29 17.91 -8.97
N GLN A 375 -21.00 17.59 -9.01
CA GLN A 375 -19.91 18.56 -8.83
C GLN A 375 -20.08 19.79 -9.76
N ARG A 376 -20.52 19.56 -11.00
CA ARG A 376 -20.77 20.62 -11.98
C ARG A 376 -21.83 21.63 -11.51
N VAL A 377 -22.89 21.17 -10.84
CA VAL A 377 -23.95 22.05 -10.31
C VAL A 377 -23.45 22.82 -9.09
N VAL A 378 -22.68 22.16 -8.22
CA VAL A 378 -22.07 22.76 -7.03
C VAL A 378 -21.09 23.88 -7.40
N ASP A 379 -20.21 23.63 -8.38
CA ASP A 379 -19.24 24.63 -8.84
C ASP A 379 -19.92 25.83 -9.51
N LEU A 380 -21.01 25.59 -10.26
CA LEU A 380 -21.80 26.65 -10.89
C LEU A 380 -22.57 27.46 -9.85
N ALA A 381 -23.13 26.83 -8.83
CA ALA A 381 -23.80 27.52 -7.73
C ALA A 381 -22.84 28.39 -6.93
N ALA A 382 -21.64 27.87 -6.62
CA ALA A 382 -20.61 28.61 -5.91
C ALA A 382 -20.12 29.83 -6.69
N LYS A 383 -19.91 29.70 -8.01
CA LYS A 383 -19.56 30.83 -8.91
C LYS A 383 -20.63 31.90 -9.02
N ARG A 384 -21.87 31.58 -8.63
CA ARG A 384 -23.03 32.47 -8.71
C ARG A 384 -23.51 32.96 -7.34
N ASN A 385 -22.74 32.70 -6.27
CA ASN A 385 -23.09 33.05 -4.89
C ASN A 385 -24.47 32.50 -4.46
N ILE A 386 -24.83 31.30 -4.92
CA ILE A 386 -26.02 30.60 -4.45
C ILE A 386 -25.63 29.82 -3.21
N ASN A 387 -26.27 30.12 -2.08
CA ASN A 387 -25.91 29.60 -0.77
C ASN A 387 -26.56 28.26 -0.44
N LEU A 388 -27.63 27.89 -1.14
CA LEU A 388 -28.40 26.69 -0.82
C LEU A 388 -28.69 25.86 -2.08
N LEU A 389 -28.34 24.58 -2.06
CA LEU A 389 -28.67 23.61 -3.10
C LEU A 389 -29.44 22.45 -2.48
N VAL A 390 -30.65 22.23 -2.98
CA VAL A 390 -31.52 21.14 -2.56
C VAL A 390 -31.87 20.26 -3.76
N GLY A 391 -31.68 18.95 -3.62
CA GLY A 391 -32.00 18.00 -4.67
C GLY A 391 -32.30 16.60 -4.14
N VAL A 392 -32.63 15.68 -5.04
CA VAL A 392 -33.11 14.33 -4.67
C VAL A 392 -31.99 13.54 -3.99
N LYS A 393 -30.79 13.52 -4.59
CA LYS A 393 -29.61 12.82 -4.07
C LYS A 393 -28.33 13.60 -4.38
N VAL A 394 -27.32 13.45 -3.54
CA VAL A 394 -25.96 13.91 -3.84
C VAL A 394 -25.27 12.83 -4.68
N GLY A 395 -24.79 13.21 -5.86
CA GLY A 395 -23.93 12.37 -6.71
C GLY A 395 -22.47 12.42 -6.27
N SER A 396 -21.54 12.14 -7.18
CA SER A 396 -20.10 12.22 -6.93
C SER A 396 -19.63 13.67 -6.77
N VAL A 397 -19.94 14.29 -5.63
CA VAL A 397 -19.47 15.62 -5.23
C VAL A 397 -18.23 15.44 -4.37
N VAL A 398 -17.09 15.94 -4.85
CA VAL A 398 -15.76 15.77 -4.24
C VAL A 398 -15.37 17.01 -3.44
N LYS A 399 -15.88 18.18 -3.81
CA LYS A 399 -15.55 19.47 -3.19
C LYS A 399 -16.80 20.32 -3.06
N VAL A 400 -17.16 20.68 -1.82
CA VAL A 400 -18.25 21.61 -1.52
C VAL A 400 -17.64 22.93 -1.05
N PRO A 401 -17.79 24.01 -1.82
CA PRO A 401 -17.36 25.35 -1.41
C PRO A 401 -18.07 25.79 -0.12
N SER A 402 -17.36 26.46 0.79
CA SER A 402 -17.88 26.88 2.10
C SER A 402 -19.09 27.82 2.03
N ASN A 403 -19.31 28.46 0.89
CA ASN A 403 -20.46 29.32 0.64
C ASN A 403 -21.71 28.57 0.19
N VAL A 404 -21.66 27.25 -0.06
CA VAL A 404 -22.79 26.45 -0.57
C VAL A 404 -23.18 25.35 0.41
N ASN A 405 -24.38 25.46 0.99
CA ASN A 405 -25.01 24.41 1.77
C ASN A 405 -25.78 23.46 0.85
N ILE A 406 -25.50 22.17 0.96
CA ILE A 406 -26.16 21.12 0.18
C ILE A 406 -27.12 20.36 1.12
N MET A 407 -28.37 20.21 0.70
CA MET A 407 -29.36 19.37 1.37
C MET A 407 -29.97 18.38 0.39
N THR A 408 -30.27 17.17 0.85
CA THR A 408 -31.07 16.21 0.08
C THR A 408 -32.53 16.24 0.48
N PHE A 409 -33.40 15.72 -0.37
CA PHE A 409 -34.79 15.48 -0.04
C PHE A 409 -34.95 14.56 1.18
N ASP A 410 -34.01 13.67 1.47
CA ASP A 410 -34.05 12.81 2.68
C ASP A 410 -33.77 13.60 3.97
N GLN A 411 -33.13 14.77 3.87
CA GLN A 411 -32.77 15.62 5.00
C GLN A 411 -33.82 16.71 5.30
N ILE A 412 -34.86 16.79 4.45
CA ILE A 412 -35.98 17.74 4.51
C ILE A 412 -37.27 16.94 4.60
#